data_AF-T0ZT70-F1
#
_entry.id   AF-T0ZT70-F1
#
_cell.length_a   1.000
_cell.length_b   1.000
_cell.length_c   1.000
_cell.angle_alpha   90.00
_cell.angle_beta   90.00
_cell.angle_gamma   90.00
#
_symmetry.space_group_name_H-M   'P 1'
#
loop_
_entity.id
_entity.type
_entity.pdbx_description
1 polymer ?
#
loop_
_entity_poly.entity_id
_entity_poly.type
_entity_poly.pdbx_seq_one_letter_code
_entity_poly.pdbx_strand_id
1 'polypeptide(L)'
;MADRERFIGWNHAQRQNNLQRVVNNTRFLILPWVQSKGLASKILAIAARRLPKDWQQRYGYQPVLLETFVESPRHKGTCYKAANWVLVGRTTGRGKKSLSHQQALPVKDIWLYPLRRDYAAILRR
;
A
#
# COMPACT_ATOMS: atom_id res chain seq x y z
N MET A 1 9.47 -0.80 7.58
CA MET A 1 8.56 -1.70 6.83
C MET A 1 8.18 -2.95 7.63
N ALA A 2 8.62 -3.08 8.89
CA ALA A 2 8.34 -4.23 9.74
C ALA A 2 6.83 -4.47 9.95
N ASP A 3 6.04 -3.42 10.12
CA ASP A 3 4.60 -3.55 10.38
C ASP A 3 3.85 -4.23 9.22
N ARG A 4 4.17 -3.87 7.97
CA ARG A 4 3.67 -4.54 6.77
C ARG A 4 4.08 -6.02 6.76
N GLU A 5 5.35 -6.30 7.05
CA GLU A 5 5.89 -7.66 7.04
C GLU A 5 5.23 -8.54 8.11
N ARG A 6 5.01 -8.00 9.31
CA ARG A 6 4.26 -8.69 10.39
C ARG A 6 2.81 -8.94 10.01
N PHE A 7 2.14 -7.96 9.40
CA PHE A 7 0.76 -8.12 8.93
C PHE A 7 0.65 -9.23 7.86
N ILE A 8 1.57 -9.22 6.89
CA ILE A 8 1.61 -10.27 5.85
C ILE A 8 2.07 -11.60 6.46
N GLY A 9 2.89 -11.61 7.52
CA GLY A 9 3.49 -12.81 8.10
C GLY A 9 4.73 -13.28 7.33
N TRP A 10 5.52 -12.34 6.81
CA TRP A 10 6.71 -12.65 6.01
C TRP A 10 7.94 -12.92 6.87
N ASN A 11 8.69 -13.95 6.47
CA ASN A 11 10.13 -14.03 6.71
C ASN A 11 10.93 -13.34 5.59
N HIS A 12 12.25 -13.26 5.75
CA HIS A 12 13.12 -12.57 4.79
C HIS A 12 13.11 -13.19 3.38
N ALA A 13 13.14 -14.51 3.26
CA ALA A 13 13.14 -15.21 1.98
C ALA A 13 11.80 -15.04 1.24
N GLN A 14 10.68 -15.23 1.95
CA GLN A 14 9.33 -15.00 1.40
C GLN A 14 9.16 -13.57 0.92
N ARG A 15 9.65 -12.58 1.70
CA ARG A 15 9.64 -11.17 1.30
C ARG A 15 10.40 -10.97 0.00
N GLN A 16 11.62 -11.48 -0.13
CA GLN A 16 12.41 -11.31 -1.35
C GLN A 16 11.72 -11.92 -2.58
N ASN A 17 11.15 -13.11 -2.43
CA ASN A 17 10.50 -13.83 -3.54
C ASN A 17 9.14 -13.21 -3.94
N ASN A 18 8.41 -12.62 -3.00
CA ASN A 18 7.03 -12.19 -3.22
C ASN A 18 6.83 -10.67 -3.28
N LEU A 19 7.87 -9.86 -3.04
CA LEU A 19 7.74 -8.39 -3.05
C LEU A 19 7.18 -7.85 -4.38
N GLN A 20 7.53 -8.48 -5.51
CA GLN A 20 7.00 -8.12 -6.83
C GLN A 20 5.48 -8.24 -6.95
N ARG A 21 4.83 -9.07 -6.11
CA ARG A 21 3.37 -9.24 -6.09
C ARG A 21 2.65 -8.18 -5.27
N VAL A 22 3.39 -7.25 -4.65
CA VAL A 22 2.87 -6.11 -3.91
C VAL A 22 3.13 -4.83 -4.72
N VAL A 23 2.07 -4.09 -5.03
CA VAL A 23 2.17 -2.85 -5.83
C VAL A 23 1.96 -1.64 -4.95
N ASN A 24 2.85 -0.66 -5.07
CA ASN A 24 2.79 0.57 -4.30
C ASN A 24 2.07 1.69 -5.06
N ASN A 25 0.94 2.16 -4.53
CA ASN A 25 0.28 3.38 -4.99
C ASN A 25 1.01 4.60 -4.44
N THR A 26 2.05 5.02 -5.17
CA THR A 26 3.03 6.02 -4.71
C THR A 26 2.46 7.45 -4.72
N ARG A 27 1.59 7.78 -5.69
CA ARG A 27 1.03 9.12 -5.84
C ARG A 27 -0.44 9.02 -6.23
N PHE A 28 -1.29 9.54 -5.35
CA PHE A 28 -2.72 9.69 -5.58
C PHE A 28 -3.11 11.12 -5.25
N LEU A 29 -3.54 11.87 -6.26
CA LEU A 29 -3.84 13.30 -6.16
C LEU A 29 -5.16 13.59 -6.86
N ILE A 30 -6.05 14.26 -6.14
CA ILE A 30 -7.21 14.93 -6.71
C ILE A 30 -6.92 16.42 -6.59
N LEU A 31 -7.06 17.14 -7.71
CA LEU A 31 -6.78 18.57 -7.77
C LEU A 31 -7.82 19.33 -6.94
N PRO A 32 -7.44 20.41 -6.24
CA PRO A 32 -8.29 21.05 -5.23
C PRO A 32 -9.58 21.65 -5.79
N TRP A 33 -9.63 21.97 -7.10
CA TRP A 33 -10.83 22.45 -7.77
C TRP A 33 -11.84 21.34 -8.13
N VAL A 34 -11.47 20.07 -7.99
CA VAL A 34 -12.38 18.95 -8.22
C VAL A 34 -13.08 18.61 -6.90
N GLN A 35 -14.33 19.03 -6.76
CA GLN A 35 -15.14 18.81 -5.56
C GLN A 35 -16.24 17.77 -5.83
N SER A 36 -16.06 16.57 -5.28
CA SER A 36 -17.07 15.52 -5.36
C SER A 36 -16.96 14.57 -4.17
N LYS A 37 -18.07 14.38 -3.45
CA LYS A 37 -18.13 13.51 -2.28
C LYS A 37 -17.87 12.06 -2.70
N GLY A 38 -16.92 11.41 -2.02
CA GLY A 38 -16.59 10.01 -2.27
C GLY A 38 -15.83 9.72 -3.58
N LEU A 39 -15.45 10.75 -4.35
CA LEU A 39 -14.72 10.56 -5.60
C LEU A 39 -13.41 9.79 -5.39
N ALA A 40 -12.66 10.16 -4.35
CA ALA A 40 -11.38 9.53 -4.02
C ALA A 40 -11.51 8.02 -3.78
N SER A 41 -12.42 7.61 -2.90
CA SER A 41 -12.62 6.20 -2.58
C SER A 41 -13.21 5.43 -3.77
N LYS A 42 -14.08 6.07 -4.58
CA LYS A 42 -14.61 5.48 -5.81
C LYS A 42 -13.51 5.21 -6.84
N ILE A 43 -12.60 6.16 -7.08
CA ILE A 43 -11.46 5.98 -7.98
C ILE A 43 -10.56 4.85 -7.49
N LEU A 44 -10.22 4.84 -6.19
CA LEU A 44 -9.40 3.78 -5.59
C LEU A 44 -10.04 2.39 -5.78
N ALA A 45 -11.35 2.26 -5.55
CA ALA A 45 -12.07 1.00 -5.71
C ALA A 45 -12.17 0.54 -7.18
N ILE A 46 -12.26 1.47 -8.14
CA ILE A 46 -12.22 1.14 -9.57
C ILE A 46 -10.80 0.69 -9.96
N ALA A 47 -9.79 1.44 -9.56
CA ALA A 47 -8.39 1.13 -9.85
C ALA A 47 -7.99 -0.25 -9.29
N ALA A 48 -8.30 -0.53 -8.02
CA ALA A 48 -7.98 -1.81 -7.39
C ALA A 48 -8.64 -3.00 -8.10
N ARG A 49 -9.85 -2.86 -8.64
CA ARG A 49 -10.53 -3.93 -9.40
C ARG A 49 -9.90 -4.21 -10.77
N ARG A 50 -9.38 -3.18 -11.43
CA ARG A 50 -8.76 -3.32 -12.77
C ARG A 50 -7.31 -3.77 -12.69
N LEU A 51 -6.59 -3.29 -11.67
CA LEU A 51 -5.16 -3.44 -11.53
C LEU A 51 -4.63 -4.86 -11.79
N PRO A 52 -5.17 -5.95 -11.21
CA PRO A 52 -4.61 -7.29 -11.45
C PRO A 52 -4.60 -7.70 -12.92
N LYS A 53 -5.65 -7.34 -13.68
CA LYS A 53 -5.76 -7.66 -15.10
C LYS A 53 -4.79 -6.84 -15.92
N ASP A 54 -4.76 -5.53 -15.70
CA ASP A 54 -3.86 -4.61 -16.40
C ASP A 54 -2.38 -4.99 -16.16
N TRP A 55 -2.06 -5.41 -14.94
CA TRP A 55 -0.72 -5.83 -14.58
C TRP A 55 -0.32 -7.15 -15.25
N GLN A 56 -1.24 -8.13 -15.31
CA GLN A 56 -1.00 -9.39 -16.01
C GLN A 56 -0.72 -9.15 -17.49
N GLN A 57 -1.51 -8.30 -18.13
CA GLN A 57 -1.35 -7.98 -19.56
C GLN A 57 0.00 -7.32 -19.85
N ARG A 58 0.45 -6.43 -18.96
CA ARG A 58 1.68 -5.66 -19.17
C ARG A 58 2.95 -6.38 -18.70
N TYR A 59 2.89 -7.12 -17.61
CA TYR A 59 4.06 -7.66 -16.91
C TYR A 59 4.04 -9.20 -16.75
N GLY A 60 2.99 -9.88 -17.20
CA GLY A 60 2.90 -11.34 -17.16
C GLY A 60 2.56 -11.96 -15.80
N TYR A 61 2.24 -11.16 -14.78
CA TYR A 61 1.80 -11.66 -13.47
C TYR A 61 0.73 -10.78 -12.82
N GLN A 62 -0.03 -11.36 -11.90
CA GLN A 62 -1.04 -10.66 -11.10
C GLN A 62 -0.51 -10.29 -9.70
N PRO A 63 -0.47 -8.99 -9.36
CA PRO A 63 -0.34 -8.53 -7.98
C PRO A 63 -1.49 -9.04 -7.13
N VAL A 64 -1.21 -9.24 -5.83
CA VAL A 64 -2.20 -9.76 -4.87
C VAL A 64 -2.46 -8.78 -3.73
N LEU A 65 -1.64 -7.74 -3.61
CA LEU A 65 -1.73 -6.74 -2.55
C LEU A 65 -1.34 -5.36 -3.09
N LEU A 66 -2.10 -4.35 -2.70
CA LEU A 66 -1.75 -2.95 -2.84
C LEU A 66 -1.20 -2.41 -1.52
N GLU A 67 -0.19 -1.55 -1.59
CA GLU A 67 0.30 -0.78 -0.45
C GLU A 67 0.34 0.72 -0.79
N THR A 68 0.20 1.56 0.23
CA THR A 68 0.48 3.00 0.12
C THR A 68 0.93 3.56 1.46
N PHE A 69 1.55 4.73 1.42
CA PHE A 69 2.16 5.38 2.58
C PHE A 69 1.65 6.82 2.67
N VAL A 70 0.92 7.12 3.72
CA VAL A 70 0.27 8.42 3.93
C VAL A 70 1.00 9.15 5.05
N GLU A 71 1.53 10.34 4.76
CA GLU A 71 2.19 11.15 5.78
C GLU A 71 1.22 11.56 6.90
N SER A 72 1.63 11.29 8.14
CA SER A 72 0.88 11.60 9.36
C SER A 72 1.70 12.56 10.23
N PRO A 73 1.09 13.62 10.81
CA PRO A 73 -0.35 13.87 10.94
C PRO A 73 -0.98 14.68 9.78
N ARG A 74 -0.20 15.06 8.76
CA ARG A 74 -0.66 15.93 7.66
C ARG A 74 -1.92 15.40 6.96
N HIS A 75 -2.01 14.10 6.75
CA HIS A 75 -3.15 13.45 6.10
C HIS A 75 -3.70 12.31 6.95
N LYS A 76 -5.03 12.27 7.13
CA LYS A 76 -5.72 11.24 7.94
C LYS A 76 -5.96 9.91 7.21
N GLY A 77 -5.66 9.83 5.91
CA GLY A 77 -5.92 8.62 5.11
C GLY A 77 -7.40 8.28 4.90
N THR A 78 -8.32 9.24 5.09
CA THR A 78 -9.78 9.00 5.08
C THR A 78 -10.29 8.32 3.80
N CYS A 79 -9.77 8.68 2.63
CA CYS A 79 -10.16 8.07 1.37
C CYS A 79 -9.77 6.59 1.27
N TYR A 80 -8.62 6.21 1.84
CA TYR A 80 -8.18 4.81 1.90
C TYR A 80 -9.06 4.01 2.85
N LYS A 81 -9.37 4.54 4.04
CA LYS A 81 -10.32 3.93 4.97
C LYS A 81 -11.70 3.73 4.31
N ALA A 82 -12.21 4.75 3.63
CA ALA A 82 -13.49 4.70 2.92
C ALA A 82 -13.49 3.75 1.71
N ALA A 83 -12.31 3.41 1.17
CA ALA A 83 -12.14 2.41 0.11
C ALA A 83 -11.82 1.00 0.65
N ASN A 84 -12.03 0.75 1.95
CA ASN A 84 -11.75 -0.52 2.63
C ASN A 84 -10.28 -0.94 2.66
N TRP A 85 -9.35 0.02 2.63
CA TRP A 85 -7.95 -0.26 2.93
C TRP A 85 -7.77 -0.47 4.43
N VAL A 86 -6.83 -1.32 4.81
CA VAL A 86 -6.49 -1.66 6.19
C VAL A 86 -5.27 -0.87 6.62
N LEU A 87 -5.39 -0.10 7.70
CA LEU A 87 -4.24 0.53 8.37
C LEU A 87 -3.50 -0.53 9.18
N VAL A 88 -2.25 -0.80 8.85
CA VAL A 88 -1.48 -1.91 9.46
C VAL A 88 -0.33 -1.46 10.36
N GLY A 89 -0.06 -0.15 10.40
CA GLY A 89 0.98 0.41 11.24
C GLY A 89 1.61 1.65 10.65
N ARG A 90 2.83 1.96 11.06
CA ARG A 90 3.53 3.20 10.71
C ARG A 90 4.98 2.96 10.30
N THR A 91 5.51 3.82 9.47
CA THR A 91 6.95 3.87 9.22
C THR A 91 7.67 4.47 10.42
N THR A 92 8.94 4.13 10.62
CA THR A 92 9.76 4.68 11.71
C THR A 92 10.37 6.04 11.38
N GLY A 93 10.09 6.61 10.20
CA GLY A 93 10.65 7.89 9.76
C GLY A 93 12.18 7.93 9.60
N ARG A 94 12.87 6.78 9.51
CA ARG A 94 14.33 6.72 9.46
C ARG A 94 14.94 7.14 8.11
N GLY A 95 14.19 6.99 7.01
CA GLY A 95 14.72 7.13 5.65
C GLY A 95 15.45 5.88 5.13
N LYS A 96 15.42 5.64 3.82
CA LYS A 96 15.90 4.38 3.21
C LYS A 96 17.42 4.16 3.32
N LYS A 97 18.21 5.23 3.43
CA LYS A 97 19.68 5.19 3.46
C LYS A 97 20.27 5.70 4.78
N SER A 98 19.46 5.84 5.84
CA SER A 98 19.99 6.36 7.10
C SER A 98 20.78 5.28 7.83
N LEU A 99 21.99 5.67 8.26
CA LEU A 99 22.88 4.89 9.12
C LEU A 99 22.51 5.05 10.61
N SER A 100 21.65 6.03 10.94
CA SER A 100 21.19 6.31 12.29
C SER A 100 19.80 5.71 12.53
N HIS A 101 19.56 5.20 13.74
CA HIS A 101 18.23 4.74 14.16
C HIS A 101 17.24 5.88 14.45
N GLN A 102 17.70 7.14 14.40
CA GLN A 102 16.89 8.32 14.66
C GLN A 102 15.90 8.61 13.53
N GLN A 103 14.78 9.23 13.91
CA GLN A 103 13.77 9.71 12.98
C GLN A 103 14.30 10.97 12.27
N ALA A 104 14.43 10.91 10.94
CA ALA A 104 14.88 12.03 10.11
C ALA A 104 13.82 12.49 9.10
N LEU A 105 12.77 11.70 8.89
CA LEU A 105 11.68 11.95 7.94
C LEU A 105 10.32 11.83 8.62
N PRO A 106 9.27 12.44 8.02
CA PRO A 106 7.90 12.26 8.49
C PRO A 106 7.50 10.79 8.57
N VAL A 107 6.82 10.44 9.66
CA VAL A 107 6.20 9.14 9.83
C VAL A 107 5.03 9.02 8.87
N LYS A 108 4.85 7.83 8.30
CA LYS A 108 3.78 7.53 7.36
C LYS A 108 2.94 6.38 7.87
N ASP A 109 1.64 6.53 7.85
CA ASP A 109 0.68 5.44 8.02
C ASP A 109 0.79 4.49 6.83
N ILE A 110 0.81 3.20 7.12
CA ILE A 110 0.93 2.11 6.13
C ILE A 110 -0.46 1.55 5.90
N TRP A 111 -0.98 1.71 4.68
CA TRP A 111 -2.28 1.20 4.29
C TRP A 111 -2.12 0.08 3.28
N LEU A 112 -2.83 -1.02 3.49
CA LEU A 112 -2.83 -2.19 2.62
C LEU A 112 -4.23 -2.49 2.07
N TYR A 113 -4.29 -3.00 0.84
CA TYR A 113 -5.54 -3.44 0.23
C TYR A 113 -5.36 -4.80 -0.47
N PRO A 114 -5.93 -5.89 0.07
CA PRO A 114 -5.93 -7.19 -0.59
C PRO A 114 -6.70 -7.16 -1.91
N LEU A 115 -6.05 -7.60 -3.00
CA LEU A 115 -6.68 -7.70 -4.33
C LEU A 115 -7.42 -9.03 -4.52
N ARG A 116 -7.17 -10.00 -3.64
CA ARG A 116 -7.79 -11.33 -3.60
C ARG A 116 -7.88 -11.83 -2.17
N ARG A 117 -8.81 -12.75 -1.90
CA ARG A 117 -9.07 -13.26 -0.53
C ARG A 117 -7.91 -14.06 0.04
N ASP A 118 -7.24 -14.84 -0.79
CA ASP A 118 -6.12 -15.73 -0.45
C ASP A 118 -4.74 -15.09 -0.67
N TYR A 119 -4.65 -13.75 -0.70
CA TYR A 119 -3.40 -13.02 -0.92
C TYR A 119 -2.30 -13.47 0.05
N ALA A 120 -2.63 -13.67 1.33
CA ALA A 120 -1.66 -14.06 2.35
C ALA A 120 -1.06 -15.44 2.07
N ALA A 121 -1.87 -16.41 1.60
CA ALA A 121 -1.38 -17.74 1.24
C ALA A 121 -0.39 -17.67 0.07
N ILE A 122 -0.64 -16.80 -0.91
CA ILE A 122 0.27 -16.61 -2.06
C ILE A 122 1.56 -15.91 -1.63
N LEU A 123 1.46 -14.88 -0.79
CA LEU A 123 2.63 -14.14 -0.35
C LEU A 123 3.51 -14.94 0.62
N ARG A 124 2.99 -15.96 1.30
CA ARG A 124 3.74 -16.82 2.23
C ARG A 124 4.31 -18.11 1.60
N ARG A 125 4.06 -18.36 0.32
CA ARG A 125 4.74 -19.43 -0.43
C ARG A 125 6.17 -19.01 -0.71
#